data_AF-A0A1I7EHI4-F1
#
_entry.id   AF-A0A1I7EHI4-F1
#
_cell.length_a   1.000
_cell.length_b   1.000
_cell.length_c   1.000
_cell.angle_alpha   90.00
_cell.angle_beta   90.00
_cell.angle_gamma   90.00
#
_symmetry.space_group_name_H-M   'P 1'
#
loop_
_entity.id
_entity.type
_entity.pdbx_description
1 polymer ?
#
loop_
_entity_poly.entity_id
_entity_poly.type
_entity_poly.pdbx_seq_one_letter_code
_entity_poly.pdbx_strand_id
1 'polypeptide(L)' 'MTPPQVFHPSSYYPDDLKMLTRVCGLMRIELGYESGGKGAKVIADRALALFTAGVSDEADLLQKLRQQA' A
#
# COMPACT_ATOMS: atom_id res chain seq x y z
N MET A 1 -1.31 21.06 20.46
CA MET A 1 -0.18 20.79 19.54
C MET A 1 0.07 19.30 19.55
N THR A 2 -0.42 18.58 18.54
CA THR A 2 -0.17 17.14 18.37
C THR A 2 1.27 16.96 17.86
N PRO A 3 2.07 16.07 18.46
CA PRO A 3 3.44 15.87 18.00
C PRO A 3 3.45 15.29 16.57
N PRO A 4 4.40 15.69 15.71
CA PRO A 4 4.57 15.08 14.40
C PRO A 4 4.93 13.61 14.63
N GLN A 5 4.08 12.69 14.19
CA GLN A 5 4.45 11.29 14.10
C GLN A 5 5.59 11.19 13.08
N VAL A 6 6.81 11.09 13.60
CA VAL A 6 7.99 10.85 12.80
C VAL A 6 7.87 9.41 12.28
N PHE A 7 7.44 9.28 11.04
CA PHE A 7 7.37 7.99 10.36
C PHE A 7 8.80 7.50 10.14
N HIS A 8 9.28 6.56 10.97
CA HIS A 8 10.61 5.96 10.81
C HIS A 8 10.53 4.83 9.77
N PRO A 9 11.20 4.96 8.61
CA PRO A 9 11.11 3.97 7.52
C PRO A 9 11.94 2.69 7.74
N SER A 10 12.57 2.52 8.91
CA SER A 10 13.59 1.49 9.14
C SER A 10 13.07 0.18 9.77
N SER A 11 11.79 0.09 10.11
CA SER A 11 11.18 -1.16 10.59
C SER A 11 9.70 -1.18 10.26
N TYR A 12 9.35 -1.59 9.05
CA TYR A 12 7.99 -2.02 8.80
C TYR A 12 7.70 -3.18 9.75
N TYR A 13 6.68 -3.05 10.60
CA TYR A 13 6.27 -4.17 11.43
C TYR A 13 5.76 -5.28 10.51
N PRO A 14 5.95 -6.56 10.88
CA PRO A 14 5.53 -7.69 10.05
C PRO A 14 4.04 -7.64 9.69
N ASP A 15 3.20 -7.01 10.51
CA ASP A 15 1.78 -6.82 10.23
C ASP A 15 1.51 -5.74 9.17
N ASP A 16 2.28 -4.66 9.12
CA ASP A 16 2.18 -3.65 8.05
C ASP A 16 2.59 -4.24 6.69
N LEU A 17 3.63 -5.05 6.66
CA LEU A 17 4.05 -5.74 5.43
C LEU A 17 2.99 -6.74 4.96
N LYS A 18 2.34 -7.47 5.88
CA LYS A 18 1.23 -8.37 5.54
C LYS A 18 0.05 -7.60 4.97
N MET A 19 -0.32 -6.48 5.59
CA MET A 19 -1.39 -5.61 5.11
C MET A 19 -1.08 -5.08 3.71
N LEU A 20 0.10 -4.50 3.48
CA LEU A 20 0.53 -4.01 2.17
C LEU A 20 0.52 -5.12 1.11
N THR A 21 1.00 -6.31 1.48
CA THR A 21 0.96 -7.49 0.59
C THR A 21 -0.48 -7.87 0.23
N ARG A 22 -1.40 -7.82 1.19
CA ARG A 22 -2.83 -8.13 0.99
C ARG A 22 -3.50 -7.09 0.10
N VAL A 23 -3.28 -5.80 0.35
CA VAL A 23 -3.77 -4.68 -0.47
C VAL A 23 -3.29 -4.83 -1.92
N CYS A 24 -2.00 -5.09 -2.11
CA CYS A 24 -1.43 -5.30 -3.45
C CYS A 24 -2.02 -6.54 -4.13
N GLY A 25 -2.22 -7.64 -3.38
CA GLY A 25 -2.85 -8.85 -3.89
C GLY A 25 -4.29 -8.62 -4.38
N LEU A 26 -5.11 -7.93 -3.58
CA LEU A 26 -6.49 -7.60 -3.93
C LEU A 26 -6.57 -6.72 -5.18
N MET A 27 -5.77 -5.65 -5.24
CA MET A 27 -5.73 -4.75 -6.41
C MET A 27 -5.26 -5.47 -7.67
N ARG A 28 -4.31 -6.40 -7.55
CA ARG A 28 -3.84 -7.19 -8.69
C ARG A 28 -4.92 -8.11 -9.24
N ILE A 29 -5.72 -8.74 -8.37
CA ILE A 29 -6.86 -9.57 -8.79
C ILE A 29 -7.93 -8.69 -9.44
N GLU A 30 -8.25 -7.55 -8.82
CA GLU A 30 -9.27 -6.61 -9.31
C GLU A 30 -8.93 -6.04 -10.69
N LEU A 31 -7.64 -5.77 -10.95
CA LEU A 31 -7.15 -5.22 -12.22
C LEU A 31 -6.68 -6.30 -13.22
N GLY A 32 -6.78 -7.58 -12.86
CA GLY A 32 -6.39 -8.70 -13.74
C GLY A 32 -4.88 -8.77 -14.03
N TYR A 33 -4.02 -8.25 -13.17
CA TYR A 33 -2.57 -8.29 -13.37
C TYR A 33 -1.93 -9.59 -12.87
N GLU A 34 -1.14 -10.21 -13.75
CA GLU A 34 -0.30 -11.35 -13.40
C GLU A 34 0.70 -11.06 -12.27
N SER A 35 1.04 -12.10 -11.52
CA SER A 35 2.06 -12.07 -10.48
C SER A 35 3.42 -11.70 -11.06
N GLY A 36 3.98 -10.59 -10.57
CA GLY A 36 5.29 -10.11 -11.02
C GLY A 36 5.28 -9.29 -12.32
N GLY A 37 4.11 -9.01 -12.90
CA GLY A 37 3.99 -8.15 -14.07
C GLY A 37 4.27 -6.67 -13.75
N LYS A 38 4.50 -5.85 -14.79
CA LYS A 38 4.69 -4.39 -14.64
C LYS A 38 3.56 -3.72 -13.84
N GLY A 39 2.30 -4.17 -14.02
CA GLY A 39 1.15 -3.67 -13.27
C GLY A 39 1.23 -3.98 -11.77
N ALA A 40 1.74 -5.16 -11.39
CA ALA A 40 1.95 -5.52 -9.98
C ALA A 40 2.96 -4.60 -9.29
N LYS A 41 4.03 -4.22 -10.00
CA LYS A 41 5.02 -3.26 -9.47
C LYS A 41 4.41 -1.88 -9.26
N VAL A 42 3.61 -1.38 -10.22
CA VAL A 42 2.96 -0.06 -10.11
C VAL A 42 2.02 0.01 -8.91
N ILE A 43 1.26 -1.05 -8.66
CA ILE A 43 0.37 -1.13 -7.48
C ILE A 43 1.17 -1.12 -6.18
N ALA A 44 2.24 -1.91 -6.12
CA ALA A 44 3.11 -1.95 -4.93
C ALA A 44 3.77 -0.61 -4.64
N ASP A 45 4.26 0.07 -5.69
CA ASP A 45 4.89 1.40 -5.57
C ASP A 45 3.90 2.45 -5.06
N ARG A 46 2.67 2.45 -5.60
CA ARG A 46 1.58 3.33 -5.14
C ARG A 46 1.13 3.02 -3.71
N ALA A 47 0.99 1.75 -3.36
CA ALA A 47 0.61 1.34 -2.00
C ALA A 47 1.68 1.79 -0.99
N LEU A 48 2.96 1.66 -1.34
CA LEU A 48 4.07 2.13 -0.53
C LEU A 48 4.09 3.66 -0.40
N ALA A 49 3.85 4.38 -1.48
CA ALA A 49 3.77 5.85 -1.47
C ALA A 49 2.63 6.36 -0.57
N LEU A 50 1.45 5.73 -0.63
CA LEU A 50 0.33 6.07 0.25
C LEU A 50 0.64 5.76 1.72
N PHE A 51 1.26 4.60 1.99
CA PHE A 51 1.64 4.20 3.33
C PHE A 51 2.68 5.14 3.94
N THR A 52 3.72 5.50 3.18
CA THR A 52 4.74 6.47 3.61
C THR A 52 4.21 7.88 3.75
N ALA A 53 3.09 8.22 3.07
CA ALA A 53 2.35 9.46 3.28
C ALA A 53 1.44 9.45 4.53
N GLY A 54 1.42 8.35 5.30
CA GLY A 54 0.65 8.21 6.54
C GLY A 54 -0.70 7.51 6.39
N VAL A 55 -0.98 6.91 5.22
CA VAL A 55 -2.18 6.08 5.04
C VAL A 55 -1.88 4.66 5.47
N SER A 56 -2.14 4.35 6.73
CA SER A 56 -1.84 3.06 7.36
C SER A 56 -3.07 2.15 7.53
N ASP A 57 -4.23 2.53 7.01
CA ASP A 57 -5.44 1.71 7.06
C ASP A 57 -5.66 0.93 5.76
N GLU A 58 -5.98 -0.37 5.86
CA GLU A 58 -6.17 -1.26 4.71
C GLU A 58 -7.29 -0.77 3.78
N ALA A 59 -8.42 -0.32 4.34
CA ALA A 59 -9.56 0.12 3.55
C ALA A 59 -9.29 1.45 2.85
N ASP A 60 -8.61 2.39 3.54
CA ASP A 60 -8.24 3.68 2.95
C ASP A 60 -7.19 3.52 1.84
N LEU A 61 -6.20 2.63 2.04
CA LEU A 61 -5.24 2.24 0.99
C LEU A 61 -5.95 1.68 -0.24
N LEU A 62 -6.86 0.73 -0.06
CA LEU A 62 -7.62 0.14 -1.17
C LEU A 62 -8.47 1.18 -1.90
N GLN A 63 -9.17 2.04 -1.15
CA GLN A 63 -10.00 3.08 -1.71
C GLN A 63 -9.19 4.09 -2.52
N LYS A 64 -8.03 4.53 -2.02
CA LYS A 64 -7.13 5.44 -2.74
C LYS A 64 -6.48 4.78 -3.95
N LEU A 65 -6.10 3.51 -3.86
CA LEU A 65 -5.56 2.78 -5.01
C LEU A 65 -6.59 2.63 -6.13
N ARG A 66 -7.86 2.35 -5.82
CA ARG A 66 -8.97 2.35 -6.79
C ARG A 66 -9.18 3.70 -7.48
N GLN A 67 -9.00 4.80 -6.76
CA GLN A 67 -9.13 6.15 -7.35
C GLN A 67 -7.99 6.51 -8.30
N GLN A 68 -6.87 5.78 -8.22
CA GLN A 68 -5.67 6.04 -9.02
C GLN A 68 -5.46 5.02 -10.15
N ALA A 69 -6.14 3.86 -10.10
CA ALA A 69 -6.09 2.79 -11.09
C ALA A 69 -7.00 3.12 -12.28
#